data_AF-A0A3L7MM80-F1
#
_entry.id   AF-A0A3L7MM80-F1
#
_cell.length_a   1.000
_cell.length_b   1.000
_cell.length_c   1.000
_cell.angle_alpha   90.00
_cell.angle_beta   90.00
_cell.angle_gamma   90.00
#
_symmetry.space_group_name_H-M   'P 1'
#
loop_
_entity.id
_entity.type
_entity.pdbx_description
1 polymer ?
#
loop_
_entity_poly.entity_id
_entity_poly.type
_entity_poly.pdbx_seq_one_letter_code
_entity_poly.pdbx_strand_id
1 'polypeptide(L)'
;MSSVLVFIISCLLIAFVGAAEVSQPDSRSLRDVEGWTVRVDDRLLADAPDAVLGARALRFLEAKLVEIKAVVPADRLKDLQAVTIVLDLHCGSLTSMQYHPDAGWLRANGFQTDLAKCVHLPRAEDVSTQRNINEQPWVILHELAHAFHDQQLSFDEPRIKSAYEKFKASGHGNAALLYNGQRVKHYGLTNQMEFFAEMTESFFGVNDFFPFNRAELQEAEPEIFQLLTEIWISPPSQNAADDVRNDVQEQTHRDPIRQMQILAEATDRASWGYWGDQPEQYASYSNHSNRLIPVYTFGMTLDAVAGNNSVYRNSQQLKKLYGNEPAGTLNIAANYFDQTDVYRLQQMAAEAGKKFIILVVFDGLDWQTTRAAAIATTGIDAYREGRGTGFAFQDY
;
A
#
# COMPACT_ATOMS: atom_id res chain seq x y z
N MET A 1 22.98 -36.20 7.21
CA MET A 1 24.26 -35.46 7.21
C MET A 1 24.29 -34.66 5.93
N SER A 2 23.72 -33.46 5.95
CA SER A 2 23.61 -32.62 4.75
C SER A 2 24.04 -31.21 5.11
N SER A 3 24.99 -30.73 4.33
CA SER A 3 25.81 -29.55 4.53
C SER A 3 25.01 -28.26 4.40
N VAL A 4 25.09 -27.43 5.44
CA VAL A 4 24.70 -26.01 5.43
C VAL A 4 25.83 -25.24 4.76
N LEU A 5 25.58 -24.65 3.58
CA LEU A 5 26.53 -23.76 2.95
C LEU A 5 26.30 -22.34 3.50
N VAL A 6 27.09 -22.00 4.53
CA VAL A 6 27.22 -20.65 5.05
C VAL A 6 28.19 -19.90 4.13
N PHE A 7 27.76 -18.86 3.43
CA PHE A 7 28.70 -17.91 2.81
C PHE A 7 29.18 -16.93 3.89
N ILE A 8 30.29 -17.32 4.53
CA ILE A 8 31.14 -16.42 5.32
C ILE A 8 32.01 -15.63 4.34
N ILE A 9 31.93 -14.30 4.42
CA ILE A 9 32.95 -13.41 3.87
C ILE A 9 34.25 -13.71 4.62
N SER A 10 35.23 -14.28 3.91
CA SER A 10 36.59 -14.45 4.41
C SER A 10 37.57 -14.01 3.34
N CYS A 11 38.34 -12.96 3.64
CA CYS A 11 39.51 -12.56 2.87
C CYS A 11 40.54 -13.70 2.92
N LEU A 12 40.85 -14.29 1.76
CA LEU A 12 42.08 -15.05 1.57
C LEU A 12 42.66 -14.73 0.19
N LEU A 13 43.84 -14.12 0.17
CA LEU A 13 44.67 -13.97 -1.01
C LEU A 13 45.05 -15.37 -1.53
N ILE A 14 44.55 -15.72 -2.71
CA ILE A 14 45.13 -16.75 -3.56
C ILE A 14 45.27 -16.14 -4.95
N ALA A 15 46.52 -15.97 -5.38
CA ALA A 15 46.83 -15.63 -6.76
C ALA A 15 46.42 -16.81 -7.65
N PHE A 16 45.35 -16.63 -8.43
CA PHE A 16 44.99 -17.53 -9.51
C PHE A 16 45.13 -16.84 -10.86
N VAL A 17 45.75 -17.58 -11.76
CA VAL A 17 45.98 -17.31 -13.19
C VAL A 17 44.66 -16.91 -13.85
N GLY A 18 44.71 -15.83 -14.64
CA GLY A 18 43.56 -15.11 -15.18
C GLY A 18 42.50 -16.00 -15.85
N ALA A 19 41.34 -16.09 -15.19
CA ALA A 19 40.09 -16.24 -15.91
C ALA A 19 39.91 -15.00 -16.80
N ALA A 20 39.45 -15.18 -18.04
CA ALA A 20 39.06 -14.05 -18.87
C ALA A 20 38.05 -13.21 -18.08
N GLU A 21 38.38 -11.95 -17.83
CA GLU A 21 37.47 -11.01 -17.17
C GLU A 21 36.16 -10.98 -17.97
N VAL A 22 35.07 -11.38 -17.33
CA VAL A 22 33.73 -11.28 -17.90
C VAL A 22 33.51 -9.80 -18.21
N SER A 23 33.33 -9.44 -19.48
CA SER A 23 33.32 -8.03 -19.90
C SER A 23 32.15 -7.26 -19.27
N GLN A 24 32.33 -5.97 -19.02
CA GLN A 24 31.22 -5.07 -18.66
C GLN A 24 30.53 -4.56 -19.94
N PRO A 25 29.27 -4.09 -19.87
CA PRO A 25 28.59 -3.56 -21.06
C PRO A 25 29.26 -2.28 -21.60
N ASP A 26 29.45 -2.18 -22.91
CA ASP A 26 29.99 -0.96 -23.54
C ASP A 26 28.96 0.17 -23.61
N SER A 27 27.67 -0.18 -23.79
CA SER A 27 26.57 0.77 -23.94
C SER A 27 25.25 0.18 -23.46
N ARG A 28 24.32 1.08 -23.10
CA ARG A 28 22.96 0.74 -22.66
C ARG A 28 21.94 1.69 -23.29
N SER A 29 20.91 1.13 -23.90
CA SER A 29 19.77 1.89 -24.44
C SER A 29 18.69 2.12 -23.39
N LEU A 30 18.02 3.27 -23.46
CA LEU A 30 16.91 3.60 -22.57
C LEU A 30 15.60 2.96 -23.04
N ARG A 31 14.82 2.45 -22.08
CA ARG A 31 13.45 1.97 -22.23
C ARG A 31 12.59 2.58 -21.14
N ASP A 32 11.36 2.94 -21.49
CA ASP A 32 10.31 3.20 -20.51
C ASP A 32 9.58 1.87 -20.24
N VAL A 33 9.51 1.47 -18.97
CA VAL A 33 8.78 0.27 -18.54
C VAL A 33 7.94 0.66 -17.33
N GLU A 34 6.62 0.68 -17.49
CA GLU A 34 5.66 1.07 -16.44
C GLU A 34 5.93 2.45 -15.80
N GLY A 35 6.61 3.37 -16.50
CA GLY A 35 7.01 4.69 -16.01
C GLY A 35 8.38 4.74 -15.32
N TRP A 36 9.09 3.61 -15.22
CA TRP A 36 10.51 3.60 -14.84
C TRP A 36 11.40 3.80 -16.05
N THR A 37 12.50 4.53 -15.86
CA THR A 37 13.61 4.53 -16.81
C THR A 37 14.45 3.27 -16.60
N VAL A 38 14.44 2.37 -17.58
CA VAL A 38 15.25 1.15 -17.60
C VAL A 38 16.38 1.29 -18.63
N ARG A 39 17.63 1.24 -18.16
CA ARG A 39 18.84 1.17 -19.00
C ARG A 39 19.14 -0.29 -19.30
N VAL A 40 19.01 -0.69 -20.56
CA VAL A 40 19.19 -2.07 -21.00
C VAL A 40 20.47 -2.18 -21.80
N ASP A 41 21.37 -3.08 -21.40
CA ASP A 41 22.54 -3.47 -22.17
C ASP A 41 22.18 -3.79 -23.62
N ASP A 42 22.86 -3.16 -24.58
CA ASP A 42 22.54 -3.28 -25.99
C ASP A 42 22.71 -4.72 -26.51
N ARG A 43 23.49 -5.56 -25.82
CA ARG A 43 23.64 -6.99 -26.11
C ARG A 43 22.36 -7.80 -25.86
N LEU A 44 21.39 -7.24 -25.12
CA LEU A 44 20.08 -7.84 -24.85
C LEU A 44 19.00 -7.37 -25.83
N LEU A 45 19.32 -6.53 -26.82
CA LEU A 45 18.34 -5.88 -27.68
C LEU A 45 18.44 -6.33 -29.14
N ALA A 46 17.28 -6.40 -29.81
CA ALA A 46 17.13 -6.55 -31.26
C ALA A 46 18.00 -7.66 -31.91
N ASP A 47 18.87 -7.32 -32.87
CA ASP A 47 19.68 -8.28 -33.64
C ASP A 47 20.86 -8.87 -32.84
N ALA A 48 20.97 -8.56 -31.56
CA ALA A 48 21.99 -9.13 -30.70
C ALA A 48 21.73 -10.63 -30.42
N PRO A 49 22.78 -11.45 -30.23
CA PRO A 49 22.64 -12.88 -29.96
C PRO A 49 21.72 -13.22 -28.77
N ASP A 50 21.72 -12.38 -27.74
CA ASP A 50 20.99 -12.60 -26.49
C ASP A 50 19.63 -11.86 -26.43
N ALA A 51 19.10 -11.40 -27.57
CA ALA A 51 17.85 -10.65 -27.61
C ALA A 51 16.63 -11.43 -27.09
N VAL A 52 16.61 -12.76 -27.25
CA VAL A 52 15.55 -13.61 -26.69
C VAL A 52 15.60 -13.62 -25.16
N LEU A 53 16.80 -13.67 -24.59
CA LEU A 53 17.01 -13.57 -23.14
C LEU A 53 16.59 -12.18 -22.63
N GLY A 54 17.01 -11.12 -23.32
CA GLY A 54 16.64 -9.75 -23.02
C GLY A 54 15.13 -9.52 -23.03
N ALA A 55 14.44 -9.98 -24.08
CA ALA A 55 12.99 -9.88 -24.17
C ALA A 55 12.27 -10.64 -23.04
N ARG A 56 12.82 -11.79 -22.60
CA ARG A 56 12.27 -12.54 -21.45
C ARG A 56 12.49 -11.79 -20.13
N ALA A 57 13.70 -11.29 -19.90
CA ALA A 57 14.03 -10.55 -18.68
C ALA A 57 13.21 -9.26 -18.56
N LEU A 58 13.05 -8.51 -19.66
CA LEU A 58 12.22 -7.30 -19.70
C LEU A 58 10.75 -7.57 -19.45
N ARG A 59 10.16 -8.63 -20.04
CA ARG A 59 8.77 -9.01 -19.74
C ARG A 59 8.57 -9.41 -18.28
N PHE A 60 9.54 -10.10 -17.69
CA PHE A 60 9.49 -10.44 -16.27
C PHE A 60 9.56 -9.19 -15.40
N LEU A 61 10.51 -8.29 -15.69
CA LEU A 61 10.64 -7.01 -14.99
C LEU A 61 9.36 -6.17 -15.10
N GLU A 62 8.79 -6.04 -16.30
CA GLU A 62 7.52 -5.36 -16.54
C GLU A 62 6.40 -5.92 -15.66
N ALA A 63 6.25 -7.25 -15.58
CA ALA A 63 5.26 -7.87 -14.70
C ALA A 63 5.47 -7.50 -13.22
N LYS A 64 6.72 -7.49 -12.74
CA LYS A 64 7.04 -7.07 -11.36
C LYS A 64 6.78 -5.60 -11.11
N LEU A 65 7.06 -4.73 -12.07
CA LEU A 65 6.78 -3.30 -11.95
C LEU A 65 5.27 -3.01 -11.99
N VAL A 66 4.48 -3.78 -12.75
CA VAL A 66 3.00 -3.73 -12.70
C VAL A 66 2.49 -4.09 -11.30
N GLU A 67 3.00 -5.17 -10.70
CA GLU A 67 2.65 -5.58 -9.32
C GLU A 67 2.94 -4.45 -8.32
N ILE A 68 4.13 -3.85 -8.37
CA ILE A 68 4.53 -2.73 -7.49
C ILE A 68 3.62 -1.51 -7.69
N LYS A 69 3.38 -1.11 -8.94
CA LYS A 69 2.51 0.02 -9.28
C LYS A 69 1.08 -0.15 -8.81
N ALA A 70 0.59 -1.38 -8.71
CA ALA A 70 -0.75 -1.67 -8.24
C ALA A 70 -0.91 -1.50 -6.72
N VAL A 71 0.16 -1.70 -5.95
CA VAL A 71 0.09 -1.75 -4.47
C VAL A 71 0.69 -0.53 -3.78
N VAL A 72 1.63 0.17 -4.41
CA VAL A 72 2.28 1.35 -3.82
C VAL A 72 1.46 2.63 -4.09
N PRO A 73 1.18 3.47 -3.06
CA PRO A 73 0.46 4.73 -3.25
C PRO A 73 1.12 5.67 -4.26
N ALA A 74 0.30 6.45 -4.98
CA ALA A 74 0.73 7.21 -6.15
C ALA A 74 1.80 8.28 -5.88
N ASP A 75 1.88 8.82 -4.66
CA ASP A 75 2.93 9.73 -4.24
C ASP A 75 4.26 9.00 -4.08
N ARG A 76 4.28 7.87 -3.36
CA ARG A 76 5.49 7.03 -3.19
C ARG A 76 5.92 6.34 -4.47
N LEU A 77 4.96 5.95 -5.30
CA LEU A 77 5.23 5.35 -6.60
C LEU A 77 6.04 6.30 -7.50
N LYS A 78 5.77 7.61 -7.45
CA LYS A 78 6.58 8.59 -8.21
C LYS A 78 8.03 8.61 -7.74
N ASP A 79 8.26 8.53 -6.44
CA ASP A 79 9.61 8.46 -5.88
C ASP A 79 10.32 7.19 -6.34
N LEU A 80 9.62 6.05 -6.37
CA LEU A 80 10.17 4.79 -6.89
C LEU A 80 10.43 4.85 -8.40
N GLN A 81 9.53 5.44 -9.18
CA GLN A 81 9.66 5.58 -10.65
C GLN A 81 10.80 6.51 -11.06
N ALA A 82 11.21 7.44 -10.18
CA ALA A 82 12.39 8.27 -10.38
C ALA A 82 13.71 7.48 -10.31
N VAL A 83 13.70 6.29 -9.69
CA VAL A 83 14.88 5.43 -9.59
C VAL A 83 15.14 4.76 -10.94
N THR A 84 16.36 4.92 -11.46
CA THR A 84 16.79 4.21 -12.68
C THR A 84 17.03 2.73 -12.37
N ILE A 85 16.53 1.84 -13.23
CA ILE A 85 16.84 0.41 -13.20
C ILE A 85 17.83 0.10 -14.33
N VAL A 86 18.84 -0.71 -14.07
CA VAL A 86 19.83 -1.14 -15.04
C VAL A 86 19.74 -2.66 -15.22
N LEU A 87 19.63 -3.12 -16.48
CA LEU A 87 19.59 -4.53 -16.84
C LEU A 87 20.75 -4.88 -17.77
N ASP A 88 21.67 -5.70 -17.27
CA ASP A 88 22.87 -6.12 -18.00
C ASP A 88 22.82 -7.59 -18.40
N LEU A 89 23.44 -7.95 -19.53
CA LEU A 89 23.65 -9.36 -19.88
C LEU A 89 24.55 -10.01 -18.82
N HIS A 90 25.68 -9.36 -18.54
CA HIS A 90 26.58 -9.59 -17.42
C HIS A 90 27.40 -8.32 -17.16
N CYS A 91 27.75 -8.05 -15.90
CA CYS A 91 28.54 -6.88 -15.51
C CYS A 91 29.74 -7.27 -14.63
N GLY A 92 30.85 -7.63 -15.27
CA GLY A 92 32.05 -8.06 -14.54
C GLY A 92 31.79 -9.29 -13.68
N SER A 93 32.22 -9.22 -12.42
CA SER A 93 31.98 -10.26 -11.41
C SER A 93 30.69 -10.08 -10.61
N LEU A 94 29.83 -9.11 -10.93
CA LEU A 94 28.59 -8.88 -10.20
C LEU A 94 27.55 -9.95 -10.54
N THR A 95 26.88 -10.47 -9.50
CA THR A 95 25.89 -11.53 -9.64
C THR A 95 24.54 -11.17 -9.03
N SER A 96 24.52 -10.60 -7.83
CA SER A 96 23.27 -10.30 -7.12
C SER A 96 22.64 -9.01 -7.65
N MET A 97 21.31 -9.01 -7.74
CA MET A 97 20.55 -7.77 -7.84
C MET A 97 20.90 -6.90 -6.63
N GLN A 98 21.10 -5.61 -6.86
CA GLN A 98 21.53 -4.70 -5.79
C GLN A 98 21.30 -3.24 -6.16
N TYR A 99 20.98 -2.44 -5.16
CA TYR A 99 21.06 -0.99 -5.21
C TYR A 99 22.49 -0.49 -4.94
N HIS A 100 22.99 0.45 -5.75
CA HIS A 100 24.32 1.05 -5.56
C HIS A 100 24.21 2.44 -4.93
N PRO A 101 24.52 2.63 -3.63
CA PRO A 101 24.30 3.92 -2.97
C PRO A 101 25.28 5.02 -3.40
N ASP A 102 26.49 4.67 -3.84
CA ASP A 102 27.49 5.65 -4.27
C ASP A 102 28.53 5.07 -5.25
N ALA A 103 29.25 5.98 -5.92
CA ALA A 103 30.24 5.63 -6.94
C ALA A 103 31.60 5.17 -6.38
N GLY A 104 31.85 5.33 -5.08
CA GLY A 104 33.14 5.05 -4.44
C GLY A 104 33.49 3.57 -4.50
N TRP A 105 32.58 2.70 -4.06
CA TRP A 105 32.77 1.25 -4.11
C TRP A 105 32.89 0.75 -5.55
N LEU A 106 32.04 1.25 -6.46
CA LEU A 106 32.07 0.92 -7.88
C LEU A 106 33.45 1.21 -8.48
N ARG A 107 33.99 2.42 -8.27
CA ARG A 107 35.32 2.81 -8.75
C ARG A 107 36.43 1.94 -8.18
N ALA A 108 36.38 1.66 -6.87
CA ALA A 108 37.40 0.86 -6.18
C ALA A 108 37.46 -0.59 -6.67
N ASN A 109 36.35 -1.12 -7.20
CA ASN A 109 36.25 -2.48 -7.71
C ASN A 109 36.19 -2.56 -9.24
N GLY A 110 36.49 -1.46 -9.94
CA GLY A 110 36.60 -1.42 -11.41
C GLY A 110 35.27 -1.43 -12.16
N PHE A 111 34.15 -1.12 -11.51
CA PHE A 111 32.83 -1.02 -12.14
C PHE A 111 32.52 0.40 -12.63
N GLN A 112 31.61 0.51 -13.59
CA GLN A 112 31.16 1.79 -14.12
C GLN A 112 30.45 2.62 -13.03
N THR A 113 30.91 3.85 -12.82
CA THR A 113 30.42 4.71 -11.72
C THR A 113 29.05 5.32 -11.99
N ASP A 114 28.55 5.24 -13.23
CA ASP A 114 27.22 5.66 -13.63
C ASP A 114 26.13 4.66 -13.21
N LEU A 115 26.50 3.57 -12.54
CA LEU A 115 25.60 2.68 -11.80
C LEU A 115 25.25 3.24 -10.41
N ALA A 116 25.86 4.33 -9.95
CA ALA A 116 25.50 4.92 -8.67
C ALA A 116 24.04 5.42 -8.67
N LYS A 117 23.36 5.25 -7.53
CA LYS A 117 21.95 5.60 -7.27
C LYS A 117 20.95 4.87 -8.20
N CYS A 118 21.29 3.70 -8.71
CA CYS A 118 20.41 2.85 -9.52
C CYS A 118 20.19 1.48 -8.88
N VAL A 119 19.05 0.85 -9.21
CA VAL A 119 18.83 -0.57 -8.98
C VAL A 119 19.44 -1.34 -10.15
N HIS A 120 20.36 -2.25 -9.86
CA HIS A 120 21.11 -2.97 -10.89
C HIS A 120 20.77 -4.46 -10.88
N LEU A 121 20.34 -4.96 -12.04
CA LEU A 121 20.17 -6.37 -12.39
C LEU A 121 21.39 -6.79 -13.24
N PRO A 122 22.50 -7.21 -12.61
CA PRO A 122 23.78 -7.34 -13.30
C PRO A 122 23.85 -8.54 -14.26
N ARG A 123 22.89 -9.47 -14.20
CA ARG A 123 22.82 -10.68 -15.01
C ARG A 123 21.38 -10.96 -15.43
N ALA A 124 21.08 -10.79 -16.71
CA ALA A 124 19.75 -11.00 -17.26
C ALA A 124 19.23 -12.44 -17.09
N GLU A 125 20.13 -13.42 -17.06
CA GLU A 125 19.78 -14.83 -16.83
C GLU A 125 19.20 -15.09 -15.43
N ASP A 126 19.58 -14.29 -14.44
CA ASP A 126 19.16 -14.43 -13.04
C ASP A 126 17.83 -13.70 -12.75
N VAL A 127 17.27 -12.97 -13.73
CA VAL A 127 16.04 -12.16 -13.56
C VAL A 127 14.78 -13.03 -13.59
N SER A 128 14.56 -13.77 -14.67
CA SER A 128 13.33 -14.54 -14.91
C SER A 128 13.50 -16.00 -14.45
N THR A 129 13.73 -16.21 -13.15
CA THR A 129 14.00 -17.53 -12.56
C THR A 129 12.85 -18.02 -11.68
N GLN A 130 12.81 -19.33 -11.42
CA GLN A 130 11.86 -19.91 -10.46
C GLN A 130 12.05 -19.35 -9.04
N ARG A 131 13.30 -19.03 -8.68
CA ARG A 131 13.63 -18.39 -7.40
C ARG A 131 12.90 -17.06 -7.23
N ASN A 132 12.91 -16.20 -8.25
CA ASN A 132 12.26 -14.88 -8.18
C ASN A 132 10.72 -14.94 -8.37
N ILE A 133 10.14 -16.15 -8.41
CA ILE A 133 8.69 -16.37 -8.44
C ILE A 133 8.24 -17.05 -7.15
N ASN A 134 8.95 -18.11 -6.73
CA ASN A 134 8.52 -18.98 -5.64
C ASN A 134 9.18 -18.63 -4.30
N GLU A 135 10.38 -18.06 -4.33
CA GLU A 135 11.18 -17.81 -3.14
C GLU A 135 11.22 -16.32 -2.85
N GLN A 136 11.69 -15.51 -3.81
CA GLN A 136 11.87 -14.05 -3.67
C GLN A 136 10.99 -13.28 -4.68
N PRO A 137 9.65 -13.38 -4.58
CA PRO A 137 8.74 -12.77 -5.55
C PRO A 137 8.80 -11.24 -5.61
N TRP A 138 9.28 -10.59 -4.54
CA TRP A 138 9.34 -9.14 -4.41
C TRP A 138 10.77 -8.57 -4.39
N VAL A 139 11.76 -9.33 -4.89
CA VAL A 139 13.17 -8.89 -4.97
C VAL A 139 13.37 -7.57 -5.72
N ILE A 140 12.54 -7.24 -6.71
CA ILE A 140 12.62 -5.93 -7.39
C ILE A 140 12.17 -4.80 -6.47
N LEU A 141 11.13 -5.04 -5.64
CA LEU A 141 10.68 -4.09 -4.64
C LEU A 141 11.72 -3.96 -3.51
N HIS A 142 12.41 -5.04 -3.14
CA HIS A 142 13.51 -5.01 -2.18
C HIS A 142 14.57 -3.97 -2.56
N GLU A 143 15.07 -4.06 -3.80
CA GLU A 143 16.09 -3.12 -4.28
C GLU A 143 15.56 -1.69 -4.42
N LEU A 144 14.30 -1.54 -4.83
CA LEU A 144 13.64 -0.22 -4.86
C LEU A 144 13.43 0.35 -3.45
N ALA A 145 13.24 -0.49 -2.43
CA ALA A 145 13.14 -0.07 -1.04
C ALA A 145 14.49 0.43 -0.50
N HIS A 146 15.61 -0.20 -0.87
CA HIS A 146 16.95 0.34 -0.63
C HIS A 146 17.12 1.72 -1.26
N ALA A 147 16.70 1.88 -2.52
CA ALA A 147 16.75 3.15 -3.21
C ALA A 147 15.89 4.22 -2.52
N PHE A 148 14.67 3.89 -2.11
CA PHE A 148 13.78 4.81 -1.40
C PHE A 148 14.35 5.22 -0.03
N HIS A 149 14.89 4.26 0.73
CA HIS A 149 15.50 4.50 2.03
C HIS A 149 16.68 5.47 1.90
N ASP A 150 17.54 5.31 0.89
CA ASP A 150 18.65 6.22 0.65
C ASP A 150 18.18 7.59 0.13
N GLN A 151 17.37 7.62 -0.93
CA GLN A 151 17.09 8.84 -1.70
C GLN A 151 16.02 9.73 -1.08
N GLN A 152 15.04 9.16 -0.37
CA GLN A 152 13.91 9.90 0.19
C GLN A 152 13.96 10.03 1.70
N LEU A 153 14.52 9.04 2.41
CA LEU A 153 14.55 9.02 3.87
C LEU A 153 15.94 9.30 4.47
N SER A 154 17.02 9.00 3.73
CA SER A 154 18.36 8.72 4.25
C SER A 154 18.47 7.38 5.01
N PHE A 155 19.56 6.65 4.77
CA PHE A 155 19.95 5.46 5.55
C PHE A 155 20.18 5.72 7.05
N ASP A 156 20.20 6.99 7.44
CA ASP A 156 20.29 7.44 8.82
C ASP A 156 18.94 7.72 9.48
N GLU A 157 17.81 7.47 8.81
CA GLU A 157 16.46 7.76 9.31
C GLU A 157 16.24 7.15 10.72
N PRO A 158 16.08 7.99 11.77
CA PRO A 158 16.11 7.51 13.16
C PRO A 158 14.99 6.54 13.50
N ARG A 159 13.81 6.66 12.87
CA ARG A 159 12.69 5.75 13.12
C ARG A 159 13.01 4.32 12.67
N ILE A 160 13.62 4.16 11.48
CA ILE A 160 14.04 2.85 10.96
C ILE A 160 15.15 2.26 11.82
N LYS A 161 16.17 3.05 12.18
CA LYS A 161 17.24 2.59 13.08
C LYS A 161 16.70 2.12 14.43
N SER A 162 15.78 2.87 15.02
CA SER A 162 15.17 2.49 16.29
C SER A 162 14.37 1.20 16.17
N ALA A 163 13.60 1.01 15.10
CA ALA A 163 12.84 -0.22 14.87
C ALA A 163 13.76 -1.42 14.65
N TYR A 164 14.83 -1.26 13.86
CA TYR A 164 15.85 -2.29 13.64
C TYR A 164 16.50 -2.74 14.95
N GLU A 165 16.96 -1.82 15.80
CA GLU A 165 17.60 -2.19 17.06
C GLU A 165 16.62 -2.87 18.03
N LYS A 166 15.35 -2.45 18.06
CA LYS A 166 14.29 -3.15 18.82
C LYS A 166 14.05 -4.56 18.29
N PHE A 167 13.91 -4.72 16.98
CA PHE A 167 13.70 -6.03 16.34
C PHE A 167 14.87 -6.98 16.64
N LYS A 168 16.10 -6.49 16.52
CA LYS A 168 17.31 -7.24 16.86
C LYS A 168 17.36 -7.62 18.34
N ALA A 169 17.00 -6.71 19.25
CA ALA A 169 16.99 -6.96 20.69
C ALA A 169 15.87 -7.93 21.11
N SER A 170 14.74 -7.95 20.41
CA SER A 170 13.62 -8.88 20.67
C SER A 170 14.02 -10.35 20.51
N GLY A 171 15.01 -10.63 19.64
CA GLY A 171 15.41 -11.97 19.25
C GLY A 171 14.46 -12.67 18.28
N HIS A 172 13.37 -12.03 17.83
CA HIS A 172 12.41 -12.62 16.89
C HIS A 172 13.07 -13.03 15.56
N GLY A 173 14.02 -12.24 15.07
CA GLY A 173 14.79 -12.57 13.86
C GLY A 173 15.84 -13.67 14.02
N ASN A 174 16.14 -14.17 15.23
CA ASN A 174 17.24 -15.12 15.42
C ASN A 174 16.97 -16.51 14.82
N ALA A 175 15.68 -16.89 14.72
CA ALA A 175 15.22 -18.18 14.20
C ALA A 175 13.86 -18.03 13.48
N ALA A 176 13.80 -17.09 12.55
CA ALA A 176 12.64 -16.83 11.70
C ALA A 176 12.39 -17.99 10.72
N LEU A 177 11.14 -18.23 10.36
CA LEU A 177 10.83 -19.19 9.30
C LEU A 177 11.29 -18.63 7.95
N LEU A 178 11.88 -19.49 7.13
CA LEU A 178 12.21 -19.25 5.74
C LEU A 178 11.07 -19.80 4.84
N TYR A 179 10.98 -19.34 3.60
CA TYR A 179 9.97 -19.76 2.60
C TYR A 179 9.81 -21.28 2.46
N ASN A 180 10.86 -22.04 2.79
CA ASN A 180 10.89 -23.51 2.73
C ASN A 180 10.56 -24.20 4.08
N GLY A 181 10.15 -23.44 5.10
CA GLY A 181 9.79 -23.91 6.43
C GLY A 181 10.96 -24.12 7.40
N GLN A 182 12.21 -23.95 6.97
CA GLN A 182 13.36 -24.00 7.87
C GLN A 182 13.40 -22.78 8.78
N ARG A 183 13.99 -22.91 9.98
CA ARG A 183 14.27 -21.78 10.86
C ARG A 183 15.72 -21.33 10.68
N VAL A 184 15.92 -20.09 10.26
CA VAL A 184 17.24 -19.48 10.06
C VAL A 184 17.28 -18.07 10.66
N LYS A 185 18.46 -17.46 10.69
CA LYS A 185 18.60 -16.05 11.05
C LYS A 185 17.97 -15.19 9.94
N HIS A 186 17.03 -14.32 10.30
CA HIS A 186 16.36 -13.43 9.37
C HIS A 186 17.36 -12.49 8.70
N TYR A 187 17.26 -12.33 7.38
CA TYR A 187 18.17 -11.48 6.61
C TYR A 187 18.19 -10.01 7.07
N GLY A 188 17.03 -9.47 7.46
CA GLY A 188 16.89 -8.15 8.05
C GLY A 188 17.70 -7.91 9.34
N LEU A 189 18.32 -8.92 9.95
CA LEU A 189 19.28 -8.72 11.05
C LEU A 189 20.67 -8.24 10.59
N THR A 190 20.95 -8.20 9.29
CA THR A 190 22.25 -7.81 8.73
C THR A 190 22.58 -6.34 9.04
N ASN A 191 21.68 -5.42 8.72
CA ASN A 191 21.76 -3.99 9.01
C ASN A 191 20.36 -3.36 8.88
N GLN A 192 20.23 -2.07 9.19
CA GLN A 192 18.95 -1.37 9.12
C GLN A 192 18.44 -1.16 7.69
N MET A 193 19.29 -1.23 6.67
CA MET A 193 18.89 -1.16 5.26
C MET A 193 18.17 -2.44 4.86
N GLU A 194 18.78 -3.60 5.10
CA GLU A 194 18.14 -4.91 4.84
C GLU A 194 16.87 -5.07 5.65
N PHE A 195 16.89 -4.66 6.92
CA PHE A 195 15.69 -4.64 7.74
C PHE A 195 14.53 -3.88 7.08
N PHE A 196 14.78 -2.68 6.55
CA PHE A 196 13.73 -1.89 5.91
C PHE A 196 13.24 -2.52 4.61
N ALA A 197 14.15 -3.04 3.78
CA ALA A 197 13.80 -3.67 2.50
C ALA A 197 12.97 -4.94 2.72
N GLU A 198 13.43 -5.82 3.61
CA GLU A 198 12.73 -7.05 4.02
C GLU A 198 11.33 -6.77 4.55
N MET A 199 11.21 -5.84 5.51
CA MET A 199 9.89 -5.54 6.10
C MET A 199 8.96 -4.86 5.08
N THR A 200 9.52 -4.15 4.08
CA THR A 200 8.76 -3.58 2.96
C THR A 200 8.19 -4.67 2.04
N GLU A 201 8.94 -5.75 1.78
CA GLU A 201 8.41 -6.91 1.05
C GLU A 201 7.22 -7.53 1.76
N SER A 202 7.33 -7.76 3.07
CA SER A 202 6.22 -8.31 3.88
C SER A 202 5.02 -7.35 3.86
N PHE A 203 5.24 -6.04 3.87
CA PHE A 203 4.16 -5.04 3.96
C PHE A 203 3.30 -4.93 2.70
N PHE A 204 3.91 -4.97 1.51
CA PHE A 204 3.21 -4.84 0.24
C PHE A 204 2.91 -6.18 -0.44
N GLY A 205 3.65 -7.23 -0.09
CA GLY A 205 3.70 -8.45 -0.87
C GLY A 205 4.00 -9.69 -0.03
N VAL A 206 5.00 -10.44 -0.48
CA VAL A 206 5.47 -11.69 0.13
C VAL A 206 6.98 -11.66 0.27
N ASN A 207 7.47 -11.78 1.50
CA ASN A 207 8.87 -11.94 1.86
C ASN A 207 9.24 -13.44 1.90
N ASP A 208 10.52 -13.78 1.69
CA ASP A 208 11.07 -15.13 1.89
C ASP A 208 11.35 -15.49 3.36
N PHE A 209 11.27 -14.53 4.29
CA PHE A 209 11.35 -14.71 5.74
C PHE A 209 10.05 -14.32 6.44
N PHE A 210 9.72 -15.01 7.54
CA PHE A 210 8.64 -14.63 8.42
C PHE A 210 9.00 -13.33 9.18
N PRO A 211 8.08 -12.34 9.24
CA PRO A 211 6.70 -12.37 8.75
C PRO A 211 6.61 -12.32 7.21
N PHE A 212 5.91 -13.27 6.60
CA PHE A 212 5.94 -13.46 5.15
C PHE A 212 5.05 -12.46 4.43
N ASN A 213 3.98 -12.00 5.06
CA ASN A 213 2.99 -11.13 4.44
C ASN A 213 2.49 -10.05 5.40
N ARG A 214 1.62 -9.18 4.88
CA ARG A 214 1.14 -8.00 5.59
C ARG A 214 0.41 -8.32 6.90
N ALA A 215 -0.41 -9.37 6.90
CA ALA A 215 -1.19 -9.75 8.08
C ALA A 215 -0.28 -10.32 9.18
N GLU A 216 0.67 -11.17 8.80
CA GLU A 216 1.68 -11.70 9.72
C GLU A 216 2.58 -10.60 10.28
N LEU A 217 2.96 -9.62 9.45
CA LEU A 217 3.74 -8.47 9.90
C LEU A 217 2.96 -7.64 10.93
N GLN A 218 1.67 -7.40 10.68
CA GLN A 218 0.79 -6.69 11.60
C GLN A 218 0.63 -7.42 12.94
N GLU A 219 0.47 -8.74 12.91
CA GLU A 219 0.27 -9.55 14.12
C GLU A 219 1.57 -9.73 14.92
N ALA A 220 2.66 -10.09 14.25
CA ALA A 220 3.92 -10.43 14.90
C ALA A 220 4.75 -9.20 15.28
N GLU A 221 4.69 -8.14 14.47
CA GLU A 221 5.54 -6.96 14.59
C GLU A 221 4.74 -5.64 14.43
N PRO A 222 3.73 -5.37 15.29
CA PRO A 222 2.79 -4.26 15.12
C PRO A 222 3.46 -2.87 15.11
N GLU A 223 4.53 -2.67 15.87
CA GLU A 223 5.30 -1.40 15.84
C GLU A 223 5.99 -1.18 14.48
N ILE A 224 6.50 -2.25 13.86
CA ILE A 224 7.13 -2.21 12.53
C ILE A 224 6.07 -1.96 11.47
N PHE A 225 4.93 -2.65 11.57
CA PHE A 225 3.78 -2.43 10.69
C PHE A 225 3.28 -0.97 10.71
N GLN A 226 3.18 -0.38 11.91
CA GLN A 226 2.80 1.01 12.06
C GLN A 226 3.83 1.94 11.41
N LEU A 227 5.13 1.72 11.66
CA LEU A 227 6.20 2.52 11.05
C LEU A 227 6.12 2.49 9.52
N LEU A 228 5.93 1.31 8.92
CA LEU A 228 5.80 1.19 7.47
C LEU A 228 4.53 1.85 6.95
N THR A 229 3.44 1.85 7.71
CA THR A 229 2.22 2.59 7.36
C THR A 229 2.48 4.09 7.30
N GLU A 230 3.20 4.65 8.28
CA GLU A 230 3.56 6.07 8.29
C GLU A 230 4.54 6.45 7.16
N ILE A 231 5.43 5.56 6.79
CA ILE A 231 6.39 5.81 5.70
C ILE A 231 5.71 5.73 4.34
N TRP A 232 4.99 4.63 4.09
CA TRP A 232 4.51 4.25 2.78
C TRP A 232 3.09 4.72 2.45
N ILE A 233 2.19 4.82 3.44
CA ILE A 233 0.77 5.12 3.21
C ILE A 233 0.39 6.53 3.66
N SER A 234 0.86 6.94 4.83
CA SER A 234 0.47 8.20 5.47
C SER A 234 1.69 9.05 5.83
N PRO A 235 2.40 9.62 4.84
CA PRO A 235 3.55 10.49 5.11
C PRO A 235 3.14 11.63 6.04
N PRO A 236 3.91 11.95 7.10
CA PRO A 236 3.70 13.20 7.81
C PRO A 236 3.89 14.35 6.80
N SER A 237 2.83 15.14 6.60
CA SER A 237 2.87 16.27 5.67
C SER A 237 3.82 17.33 6.19
N GLN A 238 4.82 17.69 5.37
CA GLN A 238 5.87 18.67 5.76
C GLN A 238 5.34 20.09 6.04
N ASN A 239 4.09 20.38 5.69
CA ASN A 239 3.46 21.70 5.92
C ASN A 239 2.36 21.70 7.01
N ALA A 240 2.12 20.59 7.71
CA ALA A 240 1.03 20.52 8.71
C ALA A 240 1.49 20.77 10.15
N ALA A 241 2.79 20.88 10.41
CA ALA A 241 3.30 20.98 11.78
C ALA A 241 3.00 22.33 12.46
N ASP A 242 2.84 23.41 11.68
CA ASP A 242 2.72 24.76 12.24
C ASP A 242 1.31 25.38 12.13
N ASP A 243 0.53 25.09 11.08
CA ASP A 243 -0.82 25.66 10.91
C ASP A 243 -1.94 24.84 11.56
N VAL A 244 -1.78 23.52 11.69
CA VAL A 244 -2.82 22.63 12.27
C VAL A 244 -2.84 22.71 13.80
N ARG A 245 -1.71 23.05 14.43
CA ARG A 245 -1.59 23.08 15.89
C ARG A 245 -2.41 24.17 16.58
N ASN A 246 -2.76 25.25 15.89
CA ASN A 246 -3.54 26.34 16.51
C ASN A 246 -5.06 26.23 16.25
N ASP A 247 -5.50 25.72 15.09
CA ASP A 247 -6.94 25.61 14.78
C ASP A 247 -7.58 24.32 15.32
N VAL A 248 -6.82 23.22 15.40
CA VAL A 248 -7.32 21.94 15.94
C VAL A 248 -7.37 21.95 17.46
N GLN A 249 -6.48 22.67 18.14
CA GLN A 249 -6.44 22.73 19.60
C GLN A 249 -7.63 23.49 20.21
N GLU A 250 -8.28 24.38 19.43
CA GLU A 250 -9.47 25.11 19.89
C GLU A 250 -10.78 24.34 19.66
N GLN A 251 -10.85 23.43 18.67
CA GLN A 251 -12.03 22.59 18.40
C GLN A 251 -11.99 21.18 19.02
N THR A 252 -10.82 20.61 19.28
CA THR A 252 -10.68 19.22 19.77
C THR A 252 -11.14 18.99 21.21
N HIS A 253 -11.41 20.03 21.98
CA HIS A 253 -11.91 19.92 23.35
C HIS A 253 -13.43 19.71 23.48
N ARG A 254 -14.22 19.64 22.39
CA ARG A 254 -15.70 19.65 22.46
C ARG A 254 -16.46 18.40 22.00
N ASP A 255 -15.81 17.41 21.38
CA ASP A 255 -16.53 16.24 20.85
C ASP A 255 -15.97 14.90 21.40
N PRO A 256 -16.43 14.47 22.58
CA PRO A 256 -15.96 13.23 23.20
C PRO A 256 -16.37 11.97 22.42
N ILE A 257 -17.45 12.01 21.64
CA ILE A 257 -17.89 10.86 20.83
C ILE A 257 -16.93 10.66 19.66
N ARG A 258 -16.57 11.74 18.96
CA ARG A 258 -15.56 11.69 17.91
C ARG A 258 -14.21 11.16 18.43
N GLN A 259 -13.78 11.59 19.62
CA GLN A 259 -12.55 11.07 20.23
C GLN A 259 -12.66 9.58 20.53
N MET A 260 -13.80 9.11 21.06
CA MET A 260 -14.03 7.69 21.30
C MET A 260 -14.01 6.87 20.01
N GLN A 261 -14.60 7.37 18.92
CA GLN A 261 -14.59 6.70 17.61
C GLN A 261 -13.19 6.66 17.00
N ILE A 262 -12.45 7.77 17.01
CA ILE A 262 -11.05 7.82 16.56
C ILE A 262 -10.19 6.85 17.36
N LEU A 263 -10.36 6.82 18.68
CA LEU A 263 -9.62 5.89 19.53
C LEU A 263 -9.98 4.44 19.23
N ALA A 264 -11.26 4.15 18.99
CA ALA A 264 -11.71 2.81 18.66
C ALA A 264 -11.20 2.33 17.30
N GLU A 265 -11.19 3.20 16.28
CA GLU A 265 -10.59 2.92 14.97
C GLU A 265 -9.07 2.72 15.10
N ALA A 266 -8.39 3.58 15.85
CA ALA A 266 -6.94 3.52 16.01
C ALA A 266 -6.48 2.30 16.82
N THR A 267 -7.29 1.83 17.78
CA THR A 267 -6.95 0.69 18.66
C THR A 267 -7.59 -0.62 18.24
N ASP A 268 -8.44 -0.58 17.23
CA ASP A 268 -9.35 -1.67 16.83
C ASP A 268 -10.13 -2.27 18.02
N ARG A 269 -10.45 -1.45 19.03
CA ARG A 269 -11.15 -1.90 20.24
C ARG A 269 -12.10 -0.84 20.77
N ALA A 270 -13.29 -1.26 21.16
CA ALA A 270 -14.21 -0.43 21.93
C ALA A 270 -15.00 -1.25 22.94
N SER A 271 -15.18 -0.68 24.13
CA SER A 271 -16.05 -1.26 25.17
C SER A 271 -17.54 -1.01 24.93
N TRP A 272 -17.87 -0.23 23.90
CA TRP A 272 -19.21 0.30 23.63
C TRP A 272 -19.82 -0.22 22.32
N GLY A 273 -19.09 -1.03 21.53
CA GLY A 273 -19.60 -1.64 20.30
C GLY A 273 -18.49 -2.13 19.36
N TYR A 274 -18.89 -2.82 18.29
CA TYR A 274 -18.00 -3.24 17.20
C TYR A 274 -18.79 -3.32 15.89
N TRP A 275 -18.08 -3.20 14.76
CA TRP A 275 -18.59 -3.29 13.40
C TRP A 275 -18.17 -4.62 12.77
N GLY A 276 -19.06 -5.61 12.84
CA GLY A 276 -18.88 -6.88 12.17
C GLY A 276 -19.29 -8.06 13.04
N ASP A 277 -18.68 -9.20 12.79
CA ASP A 277 -18.95 -10.47 13.48
C ASP A 277 -17.90 -10.85 14.53
N GLN A 278 -16.82 -10.06 14.66
CA GLN A 278 -15.75 -10.29 15.65
C GLN A 278 -15.90 -9.31 16.84
N PRO A 279 -16.35 -9.76 18.01
CA PRO A 279 -16.59 -8.87 19.16
C PRO A 279 -15.33 -8.23 19.75
N GLU A 280 -14.15 -8.78 19.44
CA GLU A 280 -12.86 -8.30 19.94
C GLU A 280 -12.19 -7.27 19.02
N GLN A 281 -12.73 -7.06 17.82
CA GLN A 281 -12.26 -6.09 16.83
C GLN A 281 -13.31 -5.00 16.70
N TYR A 282 -12.91 -3.73 16.76
CA TYR A 282 -13.83 -2.63 16.58
C TYR A 282 -14.40 -2.59 15.16
N ALA A 283 -13.65 -3.03 14.14
CA ALA A 283 -14.17 -3.18 12.77
C ALA A 283 -13.60 -4.40 12.04
N SER A 284 -14.34 -5.52 12.00
CA SER A 284 -13.96 -6.72 11.24
C SER A 284 -14.45 -6.71 9.79
N TYR A 285 -15.41 -5.86 9.46
CA TYR A 285 -15.83 -5.61 8.08
C TYR A 285 -15.08 -4.41 7.50
N SER A 286 -14.05 -4.69 6.69
CA SER A 286 -13.17 -3.68 6.09
C SER A 286 -13.50 -3.34 4.64
N ASN A 287 -14.40 -4.10 4.01
CA ASN A 287 -14.81 -3.91 2.63
C ASN A 287 -16.33 -3.73 2.57
N HIS A 288 -16.77 -2.58 2.05
CA HIS A 288 -18.16 -2.36 1.66
C HIS A 288 -18.25 -2.16 0.15
N SER A 289 -19.38 -2.56 -0.42
CA SER A 289 -19.70 -2.19 -1.80
C SER A 289 -20.60 -0.96 -1.78
N ASN A 290 -20.32 0.00 -2.66
CA ASN A 290 -21.22 1.13 -2.88
C ASN A 290 -22.53 0.61 -3.48
N ARG A 291 -23.53 0.40 -2.62
CA ARG A 291 -24.86 -0.09 -2.99
C ARG A 291 -25.89 1.02 -2.81
N LEU A 292 -26.86 1.05 -3.73
CA LEU A 292 -28.02 1.91 -3.56
C LEU A 292 -28.91 1.30 -2.47
N ILE A 293 -29.09 2.03 -1.38
CA ILE A 293 -30.02 1.68 -0.31
C ILE A 293 -31.19 2.66 -0.28
N PRO A 294 -32.41 2.22 0.09
CA PRO A 294 -33.50 3.13 0.35
C PRO A 294 -33.24 3.88 1.66
N VAL A 295 -33.46 5.19 1.64
CA VAL A 295 -33.36 6.04 2.84
C VAL A 295 -34.75 6.50 3.22
N TYR A 296 -35.12 6.25 4.47
CA TYR A 296 -36.39 6.68 5.06
C TYR A 296 -36.10 7.77 6.08
N THR A 297 -36.76 8.92 5.93
CA THR A 297 -36.68 10.01 6.91
C THR A 297 -38.01 10.21 7.61
N PHE A 298 -37.95 10.39 8.92
CA PHE A 298 -39.11 10.69 9.75
C PHE A 298 -38.88 12.03 10.46
N GLY A 299 -39.86 12.92 10.39
CA GLY A 299 -39.75 14.27 10.95
C GLY A 299 -38.94 15.26 10.11
N MET A 300 -38.47 14.86 8.92
CA MET A 300 -37.92 15.72 7.88
C MET A 300 -38.08 15.08 6.49
N THR A 301 -37.91 15.87 5.42
CA THR A 301 -37.94 15.38 4.03
C THR A 301 -36.52 15.32 3.46
N LEU A 302 -36.36 14.53 2.39
CA LEU A 302 -35.11 14.46 1.63
C LEU A 302 -34.90 15.67 0.71
N ASP A 303 -35.88 16.56 0.55
CA ASP A 303 -35.81 17.70 -0.37
C ASP A 303 -34.63 18.63 -0.09
N ALA A 304 -34.16 18.68 1.15
CA ALA A 304 -33.02 19.48 1.57
C ALA A 304 -31.69 19.02 0.94
N VAL A 305 -31.61 17.77 0.48
CA VAL A 305 -30.41 17.17 -0.12
C VAL A 305 -30.67 16.58 -1.52
N ALA A 306 -31.94 16.47 -1.92
CA ALA A 306 -32.33 15.92 -3.21
C ALA A 306 -32.52 17.01 -4.28
N GLY A 307 -32.57 16.57 -5.54
CA GLY A 307 -32.88 17.43 -6.68
C GLY A 307 -31.91 18.62 -6.76
N ASN A 308 -32.45 19.84 -6.87
CA ASN A 308 -31.63 21.06 -7.01
C ASN A 308 -30.75 21.36 -5.78
N ASN A 309 -31.01 20.73 -4.64
CA ASN A 309 -30.22 20.89 -3.42
C ASN A 309 -29.10 19.84 -3.26
N SER A 310 -28.96 18.94 -4.25
CA SER A 310 -27.89 17.95 -4.29
C SER A 310 -26.53 18.63 -4.49
N VAL A 311 -25.57 18.31 -3.62
CA VAL A 311 -24.18 18.78 -3.70
C VAL A 311 -23.56 18.40 -5.04
N TYR A 312 -23.91 17.22 -5.56
CA TYR A 312 -23.40 16.67 -6.81
C TYR A 312 -23.82 17.45 -8.05
N ARG A 313 -24.82 18.34 -7.94
CA ARG A 313 -25.21 19.26 -9.02
C ARG A 313 -24.47 20.59 -8.99
N ASN A 314 -23.61 20.83 -8.00
CA ASN A 314 -23.01 22.13 -7.75
C ASN A 314 -21.49 22.06 -7.51
N SER A 315 -20.72 22.56 -8.49
CA SER A 315 -19.25 22.66 -8.46
C SER A 315 -18.71 23.32 -7.20
N GLN A 316 -19.31 24.43 -6.75
CA GLN A 316 -18.83 25.17 -5.58
C GLN A 316 -19.08 24.38 -4.29
N GLN A 317 -20.22 23.69 -4.19
CA GLN A 317 -20.51 22.87 -3.03
C GLN A 317 -19.62 21.62 -2.99
N LEU A 318 -19.30 21.01 -4.13
CA LEU A 318 -18.32 19.92 -4.22
C LEU A 318 -16.93 20.37 -3.75
N LYS A 319 -16.47 21.54 -4.20
CA LYS A 319 -15.20 22.14 -3.73
C LYS A 319 -15.19 22.40 -2.25
N LYS A 320 -16.32 22.84 -1.69
CA LYS A 320 -16.46 23.03 -0.25
C LYS A 320 -16.45 21.70 0.52
N LEU A 321 -17.05 20.65 -0.04
CA LEU A 321 -17.14 19.33 0.59
C LEU A 321 -15.80 18.58 0.56
N TYR A 322 -15.12 18.55 -0.58
CA TYR A 322 -13.92 17.74 -0.80
C TYR A 322 -12.60 18.54 -0.74
N GLY A 323 -12.67 19.87 -0.63
CA GLY A 323 -11.50 20.76 -0.76
C GLY A 323 -11.02 20.96 -2.21
N ASN A 324 -11.54 20.17 -3.15
CA ASN A 324 -11.37 20.30 -4.60
C ASN A 324 -12.65 19.83 -5.31
N GLU A 325 -12.68 19.89 -6.64
CA GLU A 325 -13.72 19.21 -7.43
C GLU A 325 -13.16 17.90 -7.96
N PRO A 326 -13.50 16.73 -7.38
CA PRO A 326 -12.97 15.48 -7.86
C PRO A 326 -13.49 15.18 -9.27
N ALA A 327 -12.62 14.61 -10.11
CA ALA A 327 -12.96 14.31 -11.50
C ALA A 327 -14.13 13.32 -11.58
N GLY A 328 -15.13 13.64 -12.41
CA GLY A 328 -16.31 12.79 -12.62
C GLY A 328 -17.39 12.88 -11.53
N THR A 329 -17.21 13.74 -10.51
CA THR A 329 -18.17 13.88 -9.40
C THR A 329 -19.30 14.86 -9.70
N LEU A 330 -19.04 15.92 -10.49
CA LEU A 330 -20.08 16.87 -10.88
C LEU A 330 -21.06 16.22 -11.87
N ASN A 331 -22.31 16.08 -11.46
CA ASN A 331 -23.40 15.54 -12.25
C ASN A 331 -24.66 16.40 -12.08
N ILE A 332 -24.94 17.24 -13.08
CA ILE A 332 -26.09 18.15 -13.07
C ILE A 332 -27.46 17.44 -13.01
N ALA A 333 -27.50 16.15 -13.37
CA ALA A 333 -28.69 15.31 -13.34
C ALA A 333 -28.73 14.38 -12.11
N ALA A 334 -27.82 14.53 -11.13
CA ALA A 334 -27.73 13.64 -9.98
C ALA A 334 -29.07 13.51 -9.25
N ASN A 335 -29.65 12.32 -9.26
CA ASN A 335 -30.87 11.96 -8.54
C ASN A 335 -30.55 11.10 -7.30
N TYR A 336 -29.29 11.04 -6.93
CA TYR A 336 -28.74 10.31 -5.80
C TYR A 336 -28.10 11.30 -4.82
N PHE A 337 -27.87 10.79 -3.63
CA PHE A 337 -27.13 11.41 -2.54
C PHE A 337 -26.44 10.28 -1.76
N ASP A 338 -25.52 10.62 -0.87
CA ASP A 338 -24.74 9.62 -0.14
C ASP A 338 -24.60 9.95 1.34
N GLN A 339 -23.66 9.28 2.02
CA GLN A 339 -23.39 9.45 3.44
C GLN A 339 -23.08 10.90 3.84
N THR A 340 -22.53 11.73 2.94
CA THR A 340 -22.27 13.14 3.22
C THR A 340 -23.57 13.94 3.32
N ASP A 341 -24.56 13.62 2.51
CA ASP A 341 -25.90 14.21 2.57
C ASP A 341 -26.73 13.66 3.75
N VAL A 342 -26.57 12.38 4.10
CA VAL A 342 -27.15 11.82 5.33
C VAL A 342 -26.61 12.55 6.56
N TYR A 343 -25.29 12.81 6.60
CA TYR A 343 -24.68 13.63 7.65
C TYR A 343 -25.28 15.04 7.69
N ARG A 344 -25.46 15.70 6.55
CA ARG A 344 -26.11 17.01 6.48
C ARG A 344 -27.54 16.98 7.04
N LEU A 345 -28.32 15.95 6.73
CA LEU A 345 -29.66 15.77 7.30
C LEU A 345 -29.62 15.63 8.83
N GLN A 346 -28.65 14.88 9.36
CA GLN A 346 -28.44 14.76 10.80
C GLN A 346 -28.05 16.10 11.43
N GLN A 347 -27.17 16.88 10.80
CA GLN A 347 -26.83 18.23 11.27
C GLN A 347 -28.06 19.15 11.30
N MET A 348 -28.85 19.17 10.22
CA MET A 348 -30.08 19.96 10.15
C MET A 348 -31.08 19.57 11.25
N ALA A 349 -31.21 18.28 11.56
CA ALA A 349 -32.04 17.82 12.67
C ALA A 349 -31.50 18.31 14.02
N ALA A 350 -30.18 18.26 14.24
CA ALA A 350 -29.54 18.76 15.46
C ALA A 350 -29.75 20.27 15.63
N GLU A 351 -29.52 21.05 14.57
CA GLU A 351 -29.74 22.50 14.52
C GLU A 351 -31.21 22.87 14.76
N ALA A 352 -32.15 22.03 14.28
CA ALA A 352 -33.56 22.16 14.58
C ALA A 352 -33.95 21.75 16.01
N GLY A 353 -32.97 21.45 16.87
CA GLY A 353 -33.16 21.13 18.29
C GLY A 353 -33.69 19.71 18.55
N LYS A 354 -33.57 18.80 17.58
CA LYS A 354 -33.94 17.38 17.79
C LYS A 354 -32.97 16.76 18.80
N LYS A 355 -33.51 16.21 19.89
CA LYS A 355 -32.73 15.55 20.94
C LYS A 355 -32.31 14.12 20.58
N PHE A 356 -33.10 13.46 19.74
CA PHE A 356 -32.86 12.09 19.29
C PHE A 356 -32.81 12.09 17.77
N ILE A 357 -31.64 11.76 17.24
CA ILE A 357 -31.38 11.64 15.80
C ILE A 357 -30.90 10.21 15.61
N ILE A 358 -31.78 9.36 15.10
CA ILE A 358 -31.55 7.92 15.00
C ILE A 358 -31.30 7.60 13.54
N LEU A 359 -30.12 7.07 13.24
CA LEU A 359 -29.80 6.48 11.94
C LEU A 359 -29.86 4.96 12.09
N VAL A 360 -30.72 4.31 11.31
CA VAL A 360 -30.78 2.86 11.20
C VAL A 360 -30.33 2.49 9.80
N VAL A 361 -29.26 1.69 9.69
CA VAL A 361 -28.71 1.24 8.41
C VAL A 361 -29.02 -0.23 8.24
N PHE A 362 -29.70 -0.57 7.14
CA PHE A 362 -29.92 -1.95 6.72
C PHE A 362 -28.89 -2.31 5.64
N ASP A 363 -27.73 -2.81 6.07
CA ASP A 363 -26.68 -3.22 5.13
C ASP A 363 -27.17 -4.39 4.26
N GLY A 364 -27.11 -4.21 2.93
CA GLY A 364 -27.56 -5.19 1.95
C GLY A 364 -29.05 -5.18 1.60
N LEU A 365 -29.85 -4.23 2.12
CA LEU A 365 -31.28 -4.16 1.83
C LEU A 365 -31.62 -3.04 0.83
N ASP A 366 -31.45 -3.30 -0.47
CA ASP A 366 -31.87 -2.37 -1.52
C ASP A 366 -33.41 -2.25 -1.62
N TRP A 367 -33.92 -1.35 -2.47
CA TRP A 367 -35.37 -1.14 -2.60
C TRP A 367 -36.09 -2.41 -3.08
N GLN A 368 -35.49 -3.15 -4.02
CA GLN A 368 -36.01 -4.39 -4.57
C GLN A 368 -36.09 -5.49 -3.50
N THR A 369 -35.06 -5.59 -2.67
CA THR A 369 -34.95 -6.55 -1.57
C THR A 369 -35.91 -6.18 -0.44
N THR A 370 -36.05 -4.89 -0.13
CA THR A 370 -37.06 -4.39 0.82
C THR A 370 -38.46 -4.81 0.36
N ARG A 371 -38.76 -4.63 -0.94
CA ARG A 371 -40.03 -5.06 -1.53
C ARG A 371 -40.22 -6.57 -1.51
N ALA A 372 -39.20 -7.34 -1.87
CA ALA A 372 -39.25 -8.79 -1.82
C ALA A 372 -39.50 -9.29 -0.39
N ALA A 373 -38.86 -8.69 0.61
CA ALA A 373 -39.03 -9.01 2.02
C ALA A 373 -40.44 -8.65 2.53
N ALA A 374 -40.99 -7.51 2.11
CA ALA A 374 -42.37 -7.13 2.43
C ALA A 374 -43.38 -8.10 1.81
N ILE A 375 -43.18 -8.53 0.55
CA ILE A 375 -44.01 -9.56 -0.10
C ILE A 375 -43.90 -10.89 0.64
N ALA A 376 -42.68 -11.30 1.01
CA ALA A 376 -42.47 -12.56 1.72
C ALA A 376 -43.14 -12.58 3.11
N THR A 377 -43.15 -11.43 3.79
CA THR A 377 -43.72 -11.28 5.13
C THR A 377 -45.24 -11.16 5.11
N THR A 378 -45.80 -10.42 4.14
CA THR A 378 -47.24 -10.11 4.07
C THR A 378 -48.02 -11.06 3.16
N GLY A 379 -47.35 -11.72 2.21
CA GLY A 379 -47.97 -12.47 1.12
C GLY A 379 -48.61 -11.59 0.03
N ILE A 380 -48.38 -10.27 0.04
CA ILE A 380 -49.07 -9.31 -0.84
C ILE A 380 -48.06 -8.46 -1.61
N ASP A 381 -48.25 -8.36 -2.94
CA ASP A 381 -47.54 -7.40 -3.80
C ASP A 381 -48.21 -6.02 -3.75
N ALA A 382 -47.97 -5.28 -2.67
CA ALA A 382 -48.72 -4.07 -2.33
C ALA A 382 -48.22 -2.77 -2.99
N TYR A 383 -47.02 -2.74 -3.56
CA TYR A 383 -46.43 -1.52 -4.12
C TYR A 383 -45.41 -1.81 -5.23
N ARG A 384 -45.21 -0.85 -6.13
CA ARG A 384 -44.22 -0.92 -7.23
C ARG A 384 -43.30 0.30 -7.34
N GLU A 385 -43.56 1.33 -6.53
CA GLU A 385 -42.76 2.55 -6.46
C GLU A 385 -42.97 3.23 -5.08
N GLY A 386 -42.19 4.28 -4.81
CA GLY A 386 -42.28 5.07 -3.58
C GLY A 386 -41.74 4.37 -2.34
N ARG A 387 -42.19 4.83 -1.16
CA ARG A 387 -41.73 4.34 0.16
C ARG A 387 -42.09 2.87 0.44
N GLY A 388 -43.07 2.33 -0.26
CA GLY A 388 -43.58 0.98 0.00
C GLY A 388 -44.41 0.85 1.28
N THR A 389 -44.75 -0.39 1.63
CA THR A 389 -45.60 -0.77 2.78
C THR A 389 -45.30 -2.22 3.20
N GLY A 390 -45.67 -2.62 4.42
CA GLY A 390 -45.55 -4.01 4.90
C GLY A 390 -44.55 -4.21 6.04
N PHE A 391 -43.74 -3.20 6.34
CA PHE A 391 -42.94 -3.13 7.58
C PHE A 391 -43.30 -1.89 8.38
N ALA A 392 -43.17 -1.96 9.69
CA ALA A 392 -43.53 -0.86 10.59
C ALA A 392 -42.86 0.47 10.25
N PHE A 393 -41.61 0.45 9.77
CA PHE A 393 -40.93 1.68 9.32
C PHE A 393 -41.45 2.19 7.96
N GLN A 394 -41.89 1.30 7.07
CA GLN A 394 -42.50 1.72 5.80
C GLN A 394 -43.91 2.28 6.00
N ASP A 395 -44.59 1.92 7.10
CA ASP A 395 -45.97 2.29 7.41
C ASP A 395 -46.07 3.40 8.47
N TYR A 396 -44.93 3.92 8.95
CA TYR A 396 -44.86 4.99 9.95
C TYR A 396 -45.29 6.37 9.42
#